data_AF-A0A925XJ87-F1
#
_entry.id   AF-A0A925XJ87-F1
#
_cell.length_a   1.000
_cell.length_b   1.000
_cell.length_c   1.000
_cell.angle_alpha   90.00
_cell.angle_beta   90.00
_cell.angle_gamma   90.00
#
_symmetry.space_group_name_H-M   'P 1'
#
loop_
_entity.id
_entity.type
_entity.pdbx_description
1 polymer ?
#
loop_
_entity_poly.entity_id
_entity_poly.type
_entity_poly.pdbx_seq_one_letter_code
_entity_poly.pdbx_strand_id
1 'polypeptide(L)'
;MTELNVLPASPPDATPVIKPRVYELDSVRLAEWCEARGFPKYRAEQIRRWIFGRRVNDFAEMHDIPNALRLALAAEFSLFPSLIAKHQVGSDRTEKMLLELHDGQFIECVLMREQVSARDTESGREVSRRTVCISTQVGCAMGCVFCASGLLGLKRNLTTGEILEQVLRMDRLLPKGEQITNVVVMGIGEPLANLKALIPALDSLNDKGGLGLGARRITVSTVGLPDKIRELAQLGKQYNLAVSLHAPNDAIRDRLVPVNDKIGMDAILEAADDFFAITGRRVTYEYVLLSGVNDEPQHARELAHLLQS
;
A
#
# COMPACT_ATOMS: atom_id res chain seq x y z
N MET A 1 51.18 -12.06 -6.05
CA MET A 1 50.78 -12.02 -7.47
C MET A 1 49.63 -12.99 -7.64
N THR A 2 48.41 -12.48 -7.60
CA THR A 2 47.20 -13.21 -7.94
C THR A 2 46.29 -12.19 -8.59
N GLU A 3 46.12 -12.30 -9.90
CA GLU A 3 45.36 -11.37 -10.72
C GLU A 3 43.88 -11.41 -10.33
N LEU A 4 43.35 -10.23 -9.99
CA LEU A 4 41.91 -10.00 -9.86
C LEU A 4 41.32 -10.01 -11.27
N ASN A 5 40.54 -11.05 -11.55
CA ASN A 5 39.80 -11.20 -12.80
C ASN A 5 38.67 -10.16 -12.82
N VAL A 6 38.89 -9.04 -13.51
CA VAL A 6 37.88 -8.00 -13.74
C VAL A 6 36.93 -8.51 -14.82
N LEU A 7 35.68 -8.79 -14.44
CA LEU A 7 34.62 -9.09 -15.41
C LEU A 7 34.39 -7.87 -16.33
N PRO A 8 34.19 -8.07 -17.64
CA PRO A 8 34.04 -6.96 -18.57
C PRO A 8 32.77 -6.16 -18.26
N ALA A 9 32.90 -4.83 -18.31
CA ALA A 9 31.79 -3.91 -18.18
C ALA A 9 30.76 -4.15 -19.29
N SER A 10 29.49 -4.25 -18.91
CA SER A 10 28.36 -4.32 -19.86
C SER A 10 28.30 -3.06 -20.74
N PRO A 11 27.89 -3.17 -22.01
CA PRO A 11 27.88 -2.06 -22.95
C PRO A 11 26.91 -0.94 -22.53
N PRO A 12 27.27 0.34 -22.74
CA PRO A 12 26.47 1.48 -22.33
C PRO A 12 25.51 1.90 -23.45
N ASP A 13 24.37 1.20 -23.64
CA ASP A 13 23.21 1.81 -24.35
C ASP A 13 21.91 0.99 -24.39
N ALA A 14 21.74 -0.05 -23.59
CA ALA A 14 20.42 -0.64 -23.40
C ALA A 14 19.78 0.00 -22.17
N THR A 15 18.91 0.99 -22.35
CA THR A 15 17.93 1.32 -21.30
C THR A 15 17.25 0.00 -20.94
N PRO A 16 17.34 -0.49 -19.69
CA PRO A 16 16.81 -1.79 -19.36
C PRO A 16 15.32 -1.80 -19.73
N VAL A 17 14.90 -2.77 -20.56
CA VAL A 17 13.47 -2.99 -20.81
C VAL A 17 12.88 -3.47 -19.50
N ILE A 18 12.26 -2.55 -18.77
CA ILE A 18 11.65 -2.85 -17.48
C ILE A 18 10.41 -3.66 -17.75
N LYS A 19 10.50 -4.96 -17.45
CA LYS A 19 9.38 -5.87 -17.58
C LYS A 19 8.29 -5.49 -16.56
N PRO A 20 7.03 -5.32 -16.99
CA PRO A 20 5.93 -5.11 -16.06
C PRO A 20 5.78 -6.29 -15.10
N ARG A 21 5.04 -6.07 -14.02
CA ARG A 21 4.70 -7.17 -13.11
C ARG A 21 3.53 -7.94 -13.67
N VAL A 22 3.63 -9.26 -13.67
CA VAL A 22 2.55 -10.14 -14.13
C VAL A 22 1.23 -9.90 -13.38
N TYR A 23 1.31 -9.51 -12.10
CA TYR A 23 0.15 -9.21 -11.25
C TYR A 23 -0.40 -7.78 -11.43
N GLU A 24 0.09 -7.01 -12.40
CA GLU A 24 -0.63 -5.83 -12.93
C GLU A 24 -1.79 -6.25 -13.85
N LEU A 25 -1.74 -7.47 -14.39
CA LEU A 25 -2.88 -8.05 -15.09
C LEU A 25 -3.86 -8.62 -14.07
N ASP A 26 -5.11 -8.17 -14.13
CA ASP A 26 -6.19 -8.84 -13.44
C ASP A 26 -6.38 -10.28 -13.97
N SER A 27 -7.25 -11.05 -13.31
CA SER A 27 -7.48 -12.45 -13.68
C SER A 27 -7.98 -12.62 -15.13
N VAL A 28 -8.75 -11.66 -15.64
CA VAL A 28 -9.30 -11.68 -17.00
C VAL A 28 -8.19 -11.43 -18.01
N ARG A 29 -7.42 -10.35 -17.84
CA ARG A 29 -6.31 -10.00 -18.73
C ARG A 29 -5.20 -11.03 -18.72
N LEU A 30 -4.92 -11.65 -17.57
CA LEU A 30 -3.95 -12.75 -17.51
C LEU A 30 -4.46 -14.00 -18.24
N ALA A 31 -5.76 -14.28 -18.20
CA ALA A 31 -6.37 -15.37 -18.96
C ALA A 31 -6.33 -15.12 -20.47
N GLU A 32 -6.62 -13.90 -20.91
CA GLU A 32 -6.47 -13.46 -22.31
C GLU A 32 -5.00 -13.54 -22.76
N TRP A 33 -4.06 -13.13 -21.92
CA TRP A 33 -2.63 -13.23 -22.20
C TRP A 33 -2.17 -14.68 -22.38
N CYS A 34 -2.71 -15.61 -21.59
CA CYS A 34 -2.47 -17.05 -21.75
C CYS A 34 -3.06 -17.58 -23.07
N GLU A 35 -4.32 -17.24 -23.37
CA GLU A 35 -5.02 -17.68 -24.59
C GLU A 35 -4.30 -17.21 -25.86
N ALA A 36 -3.85 -15.95 -25.89
CA ALA A 36 -3.10 -15.37 -27.00
C ALA A 36 -1.77 -16.10 -27.31
N ARG A 37 -1.26 -16.90 -26.36
CA ARG A 37 -0.04 -17.72 -26.50
C ARG A 37 -0.34 -19.21 -26.68
N GLY A 38 -1.60 -19.57 -26.92
CA GLY A 38 -2.04 -20.94 -27.13
C GLY A 38 -2.18 -21.76 -25.83
N PHE A 39 -2.23 -21.11 -24.67
CA PHE A 39 -2.47 -21.78 -23.39
C PHE A 39 -3.92 -21.62 -22.92
N PRO A 40 -4.52 -22.64 -22.27
CA PRO A 40 -5.87 -22.52 -21.73
C PRO A 40 -6.02 -21.39 -20.70
N LYS A 41 -7.16 -20.69 -20.70
CA LYS A 41 -7.47 -19.58 -19.77
C LYS A 41 -7.27 -19.92 -18.29
N TYR A 42 -7.56 -21.16 -17.88
CA TYR A 42 -7.40 -21.60 -16.48
C TYR A 42 -5.94 -21.51 -15.97
N ARG A 43 -4.95 -21.41 -16.87
CA ARG A 43 -3.55 -21.21 -16.48
C ARG A 43 -3.34 -19.90 -15.72
N ALA A 44 -4.16 -18.88 -15.96
CA ALA A 44 -4.13 -17.63 -15.20
C ALA A 44 -4.36 -17.86 -13.69
N GLU A 45 -5.32 -18.69 -13.32
CA GLU A 45 -5.58 -19.03 -11.92
C GLU A 45 -4.43 -19.80 -11.27
N GLN A 46 -3.78 -20.69 -12.03
CA GLN A 46 -2.61 -21.40 -11.54
C GLN A 46 -1.45 -20.44 -11.30
N ILE A 47 -1.16 -19.54 -12.25
CA ILE A 47 -0.13 -18.50 -12.11
C ILE A 47 -0.41 -17.64 -10.87
N ARG A 48 -1.63 -17.15 -10.70
CA ARG A 48 -2.02 -16.36 -9.52
C ARG A 48 -1.83 -17.15 -8.23
N ARG A 49 -2.26 -18.42 -8.18
CA ARG A 49 -2.08 -19.30 -7.01
C ARG A 49 -0.61 -19.47 -6.64
N TRP A 50 0.28 -19.54 -7.63
CA TRP A 50 1.72 -19.59 -7.40
C TRP A 50 2.26 -18.31 -6.77
N ILE A 51 1.84 -17.17 -7.28
CA ILE A 51 2.34 -15.85 -6.87
C ILE A 51 1.81 -15.46 -5.48
N PHE A 52 0.49 -15.55 -5.29
CA PHE A 52 -0.21 -15.08 -4.08
C PHE A 52 -0.26 -16.15 -2.99
N GLY A 53 -0.48 -17.42 -3.35
CA GLY A 53 -0.65 -18.50 -2.38
C GLY A 53 0.65 -19.24 -2.04
N ARG A 54 1.47 -19.56 -3.04
CA ARG A 54 2.72 -20.32 -2.85
C ARG A 54 3.96 -19.46 -2.71
N ARG A 55 3.84 -18.14 -2.89
CA ARG A 55 4.90 -17.14 -2.63
C ARG A 55 6.20 -17.36 -3.43
N VAL A 56 6.12 -17.80 -4.68
CA VAL A 56 7.32 -18.01 -5.51
C VAL A 56 8.10 -16.71 -5.73
N ASN A 57 9.42 -16.83 -5.88
CA ASN A 57 10.29 -15.71 -6.22
C ASN A 57 10.69 -15.71 -7.69
N ASP A 58 10.58 -16.88 -8.35
CA ASP A 58 10.87 -17.06 -9.77
C ASP A 58 9.76 -17.85 -10.48
N PHE A 59 9.47 -17.50 -11.74
CA PHE A 59 8.54 -18.26 -12.59
C PHE A 59 8.98 -19.72 -12.78
N ALA A 60 10.29 -19.99 -12.74
CA ALA A 60 10.87 -21.32 -12.85
C ALA A 60 10.37 -22.29 -11.76
N GLU A 61 10.02 -21.79 -10.58
CA GLU A 61 9.53 -22.58 -9.44
C GLU A 61 8.14 -23.20 -9.66
N MET A 62 7.39 -22.70 -10.65
CA MET A 62 6.01 -23.11 -10.95
C MET A 62 5.95 -24.46 -11.70
N HIS A 63 6.34 -25.55 -11.02
CA HIS A 63 6.62 -26.85 -11.64
C HIS A 63 5.42 -27.55 -12.34
N ASP A 64 4.19 -27.17 -12.04
CA ASP A 64 2.97 -27.68 -12.70
C ASP A 64 2.50 -26.80 -13.89
N ILE A 65 3.23 -25.71 -14.18
CA ILE A 65 3.04 -24.84 -15.34
C ILE A 65 4.02 -25.26 -16.45
N PRO A 66 3.55 -25.44 -17.71
CA PRO A 66 4.37 -25.84 -18.84
C PRO A 66 5.62 -24.97 -19.00
N ASN A 67 6.75 -25.59 -19.35
CA ASN A 67 8.03 -24.88 -19.51
C ASN A 67 7.93 -23.70 -20.48
N ALA A 68 7.24 -23.89 -21.62
CA ALA A 68 7.02 -22.83 -22.60
C ALA A 68 6.27 -21.61 -22.02
N LEU A 69 5.29 -21.84 -21.13
CA LEU A 69 4.55 -20.76 -20.47
C LEU A 69 5.41 -20.05 -19.42
N ARG A 70 6.20 -20.79 -18.63
CA ARG A 70 7.17 -20.19 -17.69
C ARG A 70 8.20 -19.32 -18.41
N LEU A 71 8.71 -19.77 -19.55
CA LEU A 71 9.63 -18.99 -20.39
C LEU A 71 8.96 -17.73 -20.97
N ALA A 72 7.71 -17.84 -21.44
CA ALA A 72 6.96 -16.67 -21.92
C ALA A 72 6.71 -15.64 -20.80
N LEU A 73 6.36 -16.11 -19.59
CA LEU A 73 6.23 -15.25 -18.42
C LEU A 73 7.55 -14.53 -18.10
N ALA A 74 8.66 -15.27 -18.05
CA ALA A 74 9.98 -14.71 -17.78
C ALA A 74 10.47 -13.77 -18.88
N ALA A 75 10.03 -13.95 -20.13
CA ALA A 75 10.38 -13.07 -21.24
C ALA A 75 9.70 -11.70 -21.15
N GLU A 76 8.43 -11.65 -20.70
CA GLU A 76 7.60 -10.45 -20.75
C GLU A 76 7.40 -9.77 -19.40
N PHE A 77 7.48 -10.52 -18.30
CA PHE A 77 7.21 -10.02 -16.95
C PHE A 77 8.39 -10.22 -16.01
N SER A 78 8.36 -9.49 -14.91
CA SER A 78 9.18 -9.75 -13.74
C SER A 78 8.29 -9.82 -12.50
N LEU A 79 8.57 -10.74 -11.58
CA LEU A 79 7.83 -10.81 -10.32
C LEU A 79 8.20 -9.64 -9.40
N PHE A 80 9.45 -9.21 -9.44
CA PHE A 80 10.04 -8.30 -8.47
C PHE A 80 11.04 -7.35 -9.13
N PRO A 81 10.59 -6.40 -9.98
CA PRO A 81 11.50 -5.50 -10.70
C PRO A 81 12.25 -4.52 -9.79
N SER A 82 11.70 -4.17 -8.62
CA SER A 82 12.40 -3.28 -7.68
C SER A 82 13.58 -3.97 -7.00
N LEU A 83 14.55 -3.18 -6.54
CA LEU A 83 15.67 -3.70 -5.73
C LEU A 83 15.42 -3.39 -4.25
N ILE A 84 15.79 -4.31 -3.37
CA ILE A 84 15.79 -4.05 -1.93
C ILE A 84 17.09 -3.31 -1.60
N ALA A 85 17.04 -1.98 -1.60
CA ALA A 85 18.18 -1.14 -1.28
C ALA A 85 18.58 -1.26 0.21
N LYS A 86 17.59 -1.47 1.08
CA LYS A 86 17.82 -1.70 2.51
C LYS A 86 16.69 -2.52 3.11
N HIS A 87 17.04 -3.44 4.01
CA HIS A 87 16.09 -4.15 4.86
C HIS A 87 16.52 -3.97 6.32
N GLN A 88 15.61 -3.50 7.18
CA GLN A 88 15.86 -3.26 8.60
C GLN A 88 14.83 -4.02 9.44
N VAL A 89 15.28 -4.62 10.54
CA VAL A 89 14.42 -5.29 11.51
C VAL A 89 14.57 -4.58 12.86
N GLY A 90 13.44 -4.09 13.38
CA GLY A 90 13.35 -3.46 14.69
C GLY A 90 13.36 -4.48 15.83
N SER A 91 13.62 -4.02 17.05
CA SER A 91 13.60 -4.86 18.27
C SER A 91 12.22 -5.44 18.58
N ASP A 92 11.17 -4.79 18.11
CA ASP A 92 9.76 -5.21 18.19
C ASP A 92 9.35 -6.19 17.07
N ARG A 93 10.31 -6.59 16.22
CA ARG A 93 10.12 -7.40 15.00
C ARG A 93 9.39 -6.68 13.86
N THR A 94 9.31 -5.36 13.90
CA THR A 94 8.87 -4.56 12.75
C THR A 94 9.94 -4.61 11.66
N GLU A 95 9.53 -4.97 10.44
CA GLU A 95 10.43 -5.11 9.29
C GLU A 95 10.15 -3.97 8.30
N LYS A 96 11.19 -3.22 7.92
CA LYS A 96 11.11 -2.08 6.99
C LYS A 96 12.00 -2.33 5.79
N MET A 97 11.42 -2.23 4.59
CA MET A 97 12.18 -2.26 3.34
C MET A 97 12.21 -0.87 2.70
N LEU A 98 13.39 -0.48 2.25
CA LEU A 98 13.59 0.59 1.28
C LEU A 98 13.72 -0.08 -0.10
N LEU A 99 12.78 0.21 -0.99
CA LEU A 99 12.74 -0.33 -2.35
C LEU A 99 13.20 0.73 -3.33
N GLU A 100 14.18 0.40 -4.15
CA GLU A 100 14.59 1.19 -5.31
C GLU A 100 13.75 0.76 -6.53
N LEU A 101 13.02 1.72 -7.08
CA LEU A 101 12.18 1.55 -8.26
C LEU A 101 13.02 1.68 -9.53
N HIS A 102 12.41 1.30 -10.66
CA HIS A 102 13.07 1.25 -11.96
C HIS A 102 13.63 2.61 -12.43
N ASP A 103 13.07 3.71 -11.94
CA ASP A 103 13.44 5.09 -12.23
C ASP A 103 14.44 5.66 -11.20
N GLY A 104 15.08 4.79 -10.40
CA GLY A 104 16.05 5.16 -9.36
C GLY A 104 15.44 5.90 -8.17
N GLN A 105 14.10 5.98 -8.10
CA GLN A 105 13.39 6.55 -6.97
C GLN A 105 13.21 5.51 -5.86
N PHE A 106 12.99 5.98 -4.64
CA PHE A 106 12.83 5.11 -3.48
C PHE A 106 11.44 5.22 -2.87
N ILE A 107 10.91 4.07 -2.44
CA ILE A 107 9.72 3.98 -1.59
C ILE A 107 9.98 3.07 -0.41
N GLU A 108 9.10 3.14 0.59
CA GLU A 108 9.20 2.33 1.79
C GLU A 108 7.92 1.52 2.00
N CYS A 109 8.09 0.30 2.51
CA CYS A 109 6.99 -0.48 3.07
C CYS A 109 7.42 -1.11 4.38
N VAL A 110 6.45 -1.37 5.25
CA VAL A 110 6.69 -1.85 6.62
C VAL A 110 5.76 -3.02 6.93
N LEU A 111 6.27 -4.07 7.56
CA LEU A 111 5.52 -5.16 8.15
C LEU A 111 5.62 -5.08 9.67
N MET A 112 4.48 -4.90 10.33
CA MET A 112 4.35 -4.88 11.79
C MET A 112 3.73 -6.19 12.27
N ARG A 113 4.31 -6.80 13.31
CA ARG A 113 3.88 -8.10 13.87
C ARG A 113 3.42 -7.91 15.32
N GLU A 114 2.18 -7.51 15.47
CA GLU A 114 1.59 -7.11 16.75
C GLU A 114 0.90 -8.30 17.43
N GLN A 115 1.02 -8.37 18.76
CA GLN A 115 0.17 -9.23 19.59
C GLN A 115 -0.90 -8.35 20.20
N VAL A 116 -2.14 -8.51 19.75
CA VAL A 116 -3.27 -7.73 20.26
C VAL A 116 -3.96 -8.55 21.33
N SER A 117 -4.01 -8.00 22.54
CA SER A 117 -4.59 -8.69 23.69
C SER A 117 -6.10 -8.85 23.53
N ALA A 118 -6.68 -9.82 24.24
CA ALA A 118 -8.12 -10.03 24.25
C ALA A 118 -8.91 -8.77 24.64
N ARG A 119 -8.35 -7.93 25.53
CA ARG A 119 -8.98 -6.69 26.01
C ARG A 119 -9.09 -5.61 24.94
N ASP A 120 -8.24 -5.69 23.92
CA ASP A 120 -8.12 -4.69 22.85
C ASP A 120 -8.86 -5.12 21.57
N THR A 121 -9.63 -6.22 21.62
CA THR A 121 -10.42 -6.69 20.49
C THR A 121 -11.90 -6.77 20.82
N GLU A 122 -12.75 -6.38 19.87
CA GLU A 122 -14.20 -6.59 19.97
C GLU A 122 -14.58 -8.07 20.14
N SER A 123 -13.74 -9.00 19.64
CA SER A 123 -13.96 -10.43 19.77
C SER A 123 -13.59 -11.01 21.15
N GLY A 124 -12.93 -10.24 22.02
CA GLY A 124 -12.43 -10.74 23.31
C GLY A 124 -11.35 -11.83 23.18
N ARG A 125 -10.64 -11.89 22.05
CA ARG A 125 -9.64 -12.94 21.75
C ARG A 125 -8.28 -12.31 21.51
N GLU A 126 -7.23 -12.97 21.99
CA GLU A 126 -5.88 -12.62 21.56
C GLU A 126 -5.72 -12.94 20.09
N VAL A 127 -5.22 -11.97 19.33
CA VAL A 127 -5.02 -12.11 17.89
C VAL A 127 -3.64 -11.56 17.55
N SER A 128 -2.85 -12.37 16.86
CA SER A 128 -1.65 -11.86 16.20
C SER A 128 -2.05 -11.12 14.93
N ARG A 129 -1.79 -9.81 14.89
CA ARG A 129 -1.97 -8.99 13.69
C ARG A 129 -0.64 -8.86 12.95
N ARG A 130 -0.73 -8.97 11.62
CA ARG A 130 0.39 -8.79 10.70
C ARG A 130 -0.05 -7.72 9.71
N THR A 131 0.35 -6.49 10.00
CA THR A 131 -0.10 -5.29 9.31
C THR A 131 0.98 -4.82 8.35
N VAL A 132 0.65 -4.70 7.07
CA VAL A 132 1.55 -4.12 6.08
C VAL A 132 1.16 -2.67 5.81
N CYS A 133 2.11 -1.75 6.02
CA CYS A 133 2.00 -0.35 5.63
C CYS A 133 2.63 -0.15 4.25
N ILE A 134 1.86 0.39 3.31
CA ILE A 134 2.28 0.59 1.92
C ILE A 134 2.23 2.05 1.48
N SER A 135 3.15 2.40 0.60
CA SER A 135 3.24 3.65 -0.13
C SER A 135 2.38 3.62 -1.39
N THR A 136 1.92 4.80 -1.83
CA THR A 136 1.11 5.00 -3.06
C THR A 136 1.73 5.96 -4.05
N GLN A 137 2.74 6.72 -3.64
CA GLN A 137 3.43 7.71 -4.47
C GLN A 137 4.93 7.69 -4.17
N VAL A 138 5.72 8.28 -5.07
CA VAL A 138 7.10 8.69 -4.79
C VAL A 138 7.06 10.15 -4.31
N GLY A 139 7.28 10.33 -3.01
CA GLY A 139 7.05 11.61 -2.33
C GLY A 139 5.56 11.95 -2.17
N CYS A 140 5.25 13.16 -1.71
CA CYS A 140 3.87 13.59 -1.49
C CYS A 140 3.69 15.10 -1.73
N ALA A 141 2.58 15.50 -2.34
CA ALA A 141 2.30 16.91 -2.66
C ALA A 141 1.60 17.67 -1.51
N MET A 142 1.22 16.99 -0.43
CA MET A 142 0.39 17.59 0.64
C MET A 142 1.16 18.53 1.57
N GLY A 143 2.50 18.43 1.59
CA GLY A 143 3.35 19.39 2.32
C GLY A 143 3.20 19.37 3.84
N CYS A 144 2.68 18.30 4.45
CA CYS A 144 2.54 18.19 5.90
C CYS A 144 3.90 18.39 6.59
N VAL A 145 3.99 19.36 7.48
CA VAL A 145 5.28 19.86 8.01
C VAL A 145 6.00 18.86 8.93
N PHE A 146 5.24 17.94 9.52
CA PHE A 146 5.74 16.86 10.37
C PHE A 146 6.06 15.57 9.58
N CYS A 147 5.80 15.55 8.26
CA CYS A 147 6.00 14.39 7.42
C CYS A 147 7.27 14.54 6.57
N ALA A 148 8.26 13.68 6.79
CA ALA A 148 9.50 13.68 6.01
C ALA A 148 9.24 13.54 4.50
N SER A 149 8.24 12.74 4.12
CA SER A 149 7.85 12.52 2.72
C SER A 149 7.22 13.74 2.04
N GLY A 150 6.61 14.65 2.82
CA GLY A 150 6.06 15.91 2.32
C GLY A 150 7.15 16.92 1.96
N LEU A 151 8.33 16.85 2.57
CA LEU A 151 9.45 17.77 2.34
C LEU A 151 10.08 17.60 0.95
N LEU A 152 10.02 16.40 0.37
CA LEU A 152 10.66 16.08 -0.90
C LEU A 152 9.77 16.39 -2.13
N GLY A 153 8.52 16.81 -1.89
CA GLY A 153 7.49 17.02 -2.90
C GLY A 153 7.07 15.73 -3.61
N LEU A 154 6.08 15.83 -4.50
CA LEU A 154 5.62 14.71 -5.32
C LEU A 154 6.49 14.57 -6.59
N LYS A 155 6.94 13.34 -6.87
CA LYS A 155 7.57 13.00 -8.16
C LYS A 155 6.57 12.36 -9.11
N ARG A 156 5.90 11.28 -8.67
CA ARG A 156 4.87 10.58 -9.44
C ARG A 156 4.02 9.66 -8.58
N ASN A 157 2.91 9.22 -9.15
CA ASN A 157 2.11 8.11 -8.64
C ASN A 157 2.81 6.77 -8.86
N LEU A 158 2.59 5.82 -7.96
CA LEU A 158 2.95 4.42 -8.17
C LEU A 158 1.93 3.73 -9.07
N THR A 159 2.39 2.73 -9.82
CA THR A 159 1.50 1.83 -10.58
C THR A 159 0.83 0.82 -9.63
N THR A 160 -0.24 0.16 -10.10
CA THR A 160 -0.88 -0.95 -9.37
C THR A 160 0.13 -2.04 -8.99
N GLY A 161 1.06 -2.35 -9.89
CA GLY A 161 2.11 -3.33 -9.67
C GLY A 161 3.10 -2.91 -8.61
N GLU A 162 3.56 -1.66 -8.63
CA GLU A 162 4.46 -1.13 -7.58
C GLU A 162 3.79 -1.12 -6.19
N ILE A 163 2.47 -0.90 -6.12
CA ILE A 163 1.71 -1.00 -4.87
C ILE A 163 1.61 -2.46 -4.40
N LEU A 164 1.25 -3.39 -5.30
CA LEU A 164 1.13 -4.82 -4.97
C LEU A 164 2.47 -5.45 -4.58
N GLU A 165 3.56 -5.06 -5.24
CA GLU A 165 4.89 -5.59 -4.98
C GLU A 165 5.31 -5.42 -3.52
N GLN A 166 4.99 -4.27 -2.92
CA GLN A 166 5.27 -4.00 -1.50
C GLN A 166 4.64 -5.06 -0.59
N VAL A 167 3.37 -5.39 -0.82
CA VAL A 167 2.64 -6.39 -0.03
C VAL A 167 3.18 -7.79 -0.28
N LEU A 168 3.46 -8.14 -1.54
CA LEU A 168 3.96 -9.46 -1.90
C LEU A 168 5.38 -9.74 -1.37
N ARG A 169 6.24 -8.71 -1.30
CA ARG A 169 7.55 -8.81 -0.65
C ARG A 169 7.42 -9.03 0.85
N MET A 170 6.53 -8.29 1.51
CA MET A 170 6.30 -8.44 2.95
C MET A 170 5.64 -9.80 3.28
N ASP A 171 4.73 -10.28 2.45
CA ASP A 171 4.10 -11.60 2.62
C ASP A 171 5.14 -12.74 2.57
N ARG A 172 6.20 -12.58 1.79
CA ARG A 172 7.31 -13.55 1.69
C ARG A 172 8.23 -13.59 2.91
N LEU A 173 8.21 -12.56 3.76
CA LEU A 173 8.90 -12.58 5.05
C LEU A 173 8.15 -13.40 6.11
N LEU A 174 6.88 -13.72 5.85
CA LEU A 174 6.07 -14.50 6.79
C LEU A 174 6.46 -15.99 6.73
N PRO A 175 6.65 -16.65 7.89
CA PRO A 175 6.77 -18.10 7.96
C PRO A 175 5.62 -18.82 7.24
N LYS A 176 5.85 -20.06 6.81
CA LYS A 176 4.80 -20.91 6.24
C LYS A 176 3.66 -21.06 7.25
N GLY A 177 2.42 -20.89 6.78
CA GLY A 177 1.21 -20.95 7.61
C GLY A 177 0.81 -19.61 8.24
N GLU A 178 1.66 -18.60 8.20
CA GLU A 178 1.29 -17.23 8.54
C GLU A 178 0.87 -16.45 7.30
N GLN A 179 -0.04 -15.48 7.46
CA GLN A 179 -0.55 -14.64 6.38
C GLN A 179 -0.71 -13.20 6.86
N ILE A 180 -0.62 -12.24 5.93
CA ILE A 180 -0.95 -10.85 6.21
C ILE A 180 -2.41 -10.78 6.66
N THR A 181 -2.65 -10.08 7.77
CA THR A 181 -4.01 -9.94 8.31
C THR A 181 -4.60 -8.57 8.06
N ASN A 182 -3.77 -7.56 7.80
CA ASN A 182 -4.15 -6.17 7.67
C ASN A 182 -3.26 -5.44 6.66
N VAL A 183 -3.84 -4.49 5.94
CA VAL A 183 -3.10 -3.55 5.08
C VAL A 183 -3.54 -2.14 5.42
N VAL A 184 -2.60 -1.26 5.66
CA VAL A 184 -2.83 0.16 5.89
C VAL A 184 -2.12 0.96 4.80
N VAL A 185 -2.85 1.89 4.18
CA VAL A 185 -2.31 2.76 3.12
C VAL A 185 -1.87 4.06 3.79
N MET A 186 -0.78 3.97 4.55
CA MET A 186 -0.24 5.02 5.44
C MET A 186 1.27 5.24 5.21
N GLY A 187 1.80 4.74 4.09
CA GLY A 187 3.19 4.95 3.70
C GLY A 187 3.39 6.31 3.02
N ILE A 188 4.30 6.35 2.05
CA ILE A 188 4.59 7.56 1.28
C ILE A 188 3.45 7.86 0.29
N GLY A 189 2.94 9.10 0.31
CA GLY A 189 1.96 9.62 -0.63
C GLY A 189 0.60 9.92 -0.02
N GLU A 190 -0.25 10.61 -0.79
CA GLU A 190 -1.68 10.78 -0.52
C GLU A 190 -2.47 9.71 -1.29
N PRO A 191 -3.03 8.68 -0.61
CA PRO A 191 -3.68 7.55 -1.27
C PRO A 191 -4.83 7.95 -2.19
N LEU A 192 -5.63 8.93 -1.78
CA LEU A 192 -6.81 9.34 -2.56
C LEU A 192 -6.44 10.11 -3.84
N ALA A 193 -5.22 10.66 -3.93
CA ALA A 193 -4.68 11.22 -5.16
C ALA A 193 -4.21 10.15 -6.17
N ASN A 194 -4.20 8.87 -5.77
CA ASN A 194 -3.82 7.74 -6.63
C ASN A 194 -4.84 6.59 -6.62
N LEU A 195 -6.14 6.88 -6.47
CA LEU A 195 -7.21 5.86 -6.48
C LEU A 195 -7.16 4.96 -7.73
N LYS A 196 -6.83 5.54 -8.90
CA LYS A 196 -6.74 4.81 -10.17
C LYS A 196 -5.81 3.59 -10.10
N ALA A 197 -4.67 3.70 -9.42
CA ALA A 197 -3.73 2.58 -9.25
C ALA A 197 -3.99 1.80 -7.96
N LEU A 198 -4.44 2.49 -6.90
CA LEU A 198 -4.67 1.90 -5.59
C LEU A 198 -5.83 0.91 -5.58
N ILE A 199 -6.98 1.26 -6.16
CA ILE A 199 -8.18 0.40 -6.09
C ILE A 199 -7.96 -0.96 -6.75
N PRO A 200 -7.39 -1.07 -7.98
CA PRO A 200 -7.06 -2.38 -8.55
C PRO A 200 -6.06 -3.20 -7.71
N ALA A 201 -5.15 -2.54 -7.01
CA ALA A 201 -4.21 -3.21 -6.10
C ALA A 201 -4.96 -3.78 -4.90
N LEU A 202 -5.77 -2.97 -4.21
CA LEU A 202 -6.55 -3.41 -3.05
C LEU A 202 -7.58 -4.48 -3.41
N ASP A 203 -8.20 -4.38 -4.59
CA ASP A 203 -9.11 -5.41 -5.12
C ASP A 203 -8.37 -6.74 -5.34
N SER A 204 -7.15 -6.70 -5.87
CA SER A 204 -6.32 -7.89 -6.04
C SER A 204 -5.90 -8.51 -4.71
N LEU A 205 -5.69 -7.70 -3.66
CA LEU A 205 -5.43 -8.23 -2.31
C LEU A 205 -6.68 -8.83 -1.66
N ASN A 206 -7.86 -8.25 -1.91
CA ASN A 206 -9.14 -8.71 -1.38
C ASN A 206 -9.69 -9.96 -2.11
N ASP A 207 -9.36 -10.13 -3.39
CA ASP A 207 -9.81 -11.23 -4.22
C ASP A 207 -9.43 -12.62 -3.63
N LYS A 208 -10.32 -13.60 -3.80
CA LYS A 208 -10.09 -14.98 -3.35
C LYS A 208 -8.93 -15.65 -4.08
N GLY A 209 -8.70 -15.27 -5.34
CA GLY A 209 -7.55 -15.69 -6.13
C GLY A 209 -6.29 -14.84 -5.90
N GLY A 210 -6.37 -13.84 -5.02
CA GLY A 210 -5.27 -13.04 -4.50
C GLY A 210 -4.86 -13.49 -3.10
N LEU A 211 -4.72 -12.55 -2.17
CA LEU A 211 -4.44 -12.87 -0.76
C LEU A 211 -5.69 -13.21 0.06
N GLY A 212 -6.89 -13.03 -0.49
CA GLY A 212 -8.15 -13.26 0.22
C GLY A 212 -8.34 -12.37 1.46
N LEU A 213 -7.68 -11.20 1.48
CA LEU A 213 -7.71 -10.29 2.62
C LEU A 213 -9.09 -9.65 2.75
N GLY A 214 -9.80 -9.89 3.86
CA GLY A 214 -11.13 -9.30 4.05
C GLY A 214 -11.09 -7.77 3.95
N ALA A 215 -11.97 -7.16 3.15
CA ALA A 215 -11.94 -5.71 2.86
C ALA A 215 -11.92 -4.81 4.11
N ARG A 216 -12.58 -5.22 5.20
CA ARG A 216 -12.57 -4.51 6.50
C ARG A 216 -11.23 -4.53 7.23
N ARG A 217 -10.24 -5.28 6.73
CA ARG A 217 -8.86 -5.30 7.20
C ARG A 217 -7.95 -4.35 6.42
N ILE A 218 -8.50 -3.67 5.42
CA ILE A 218 -7.82 -2.68 4.60
C ILE A 218 -8.28 -1.29 5.07
N THR A 219 -7.33 -0.44 5.43
CA THR A 219 -7.59 0.95 5.82
C THR A 219 -6.88 1.89 4.86
N VAL A 220 -7.64 2.77 4.21
CA VAL A 220 -7.12 3.83 3.36
C VAL A 220 -7.07 5.12 4.19
N SER A 221 -5.88 5.69 4.37
CA SER A 221 -5.72 7.01 5.01
C SER A 221 -5.77 8.13 3.98
N THR A 222 -6.12 9.34 4.41
CA THR A 222 -6.08 10.56 3.61
C THR A 222 -5.83 11.78 4.47
N VAL A 223 -5.17 12.80 3.92
CA VAL A 223 -5.11 14.15 4.51
C VAL A 223 -6.43 14.92 4.39
N GLY A 224 -7.47 14.34 3.80
CA GLY A 224 -8.80 14.94 3.70
C GLY A 224 -9.02 15.63 2.37
N LEU A 225 -9.21 14.85 1.30
CA LEU A 225 -9.65 15.34 -0.01
C LEU A 225 -11.15 15.06 -0.18
N PRO A 226 -12.06 16.04 0.06
CA PRO A 226 -13.50 15.78 0.19
C PRO A 226 -14.11 15.01 -0.98
N ASP A 227 -13.87 15.47 -2.22
CA ASP A 227 -14.40 14.82 -3.43
C ASP A 227 -13.90 13.39 -3.57
N LYS A 228 -12.65 13.13 -3.17
CA LYS A 228 -12.07 11.78 -3.26
C LYS A 228 -12.52 10.85 -2.14
N ILE A 229 -12.86 11.39 -0.97
CA ILE A 229 -13.51 10.62 0.09
C ILE A 229 -14.89 10.14 -0.41
N ARG A 230 -15.66 11.04 -1.02
CA ARG A 230 -16.96 10.71 -1.63
C ARG A 230 -16.81 9.72 -2.79
N GLU A 231 -15.81 9.90 -3.64
CA GLU A 231 -15.46 8.94 -4.70
C GLU A 231 -15.19 7.55 -4.11
N LEU A 232 -14.36 7.45 -3.06
CA LEU A 232 -14.07 6.19 -2.39
C LEU A 232 -15.33 5.54 -1.80
N ALA A 233 -16.21 6.32 -1.17
CA ALA A 233 -17.47 5.82 -0.61
C ALA A 233 -18.38 5.20 -1.70
N GLN A 234 -18.44 5.84 -2.87
CA GLN A 234 -19.29 5.44 -3.99
C GLN A 234 -18.80 4.16 -4.70
N LEU A 235 -17.55 3.73 -4.48
CA LEU A 235 -17.03 2.48 -5.06
C LEU A 235 -17.73 1.22 -4.51
N GLY A 236 -18.51 1.35 -3.44
CA GLY A 236 -19.23 0.22 -2.81
C GLY A 236 -18.30 -0.81 -2.15
N LYS A 237 -17.04 -0.45 -1.90
CA LYS A 237 -16.04 -1.30 -1.24
C LYS A 237 -16.16 -1.18 0.27
N GLN A 238 -15.90 -2.27 1.00
CA GLN A 238 -15.95 -2.30 2.47
C GLN A 238 -14.61 -1.92 3.13
N TYR A 239 -13.81 -1.06 2.51
CA TYR A 239 -12.57 -0.58 3.08
C TYR A 239 -12.87 0.39 4.24
N ASN A 240 -11.96 0.48 5.21
CA ASN A 240 -12.05 1.50 6.26
C ASN A 240 -11.41 2.80 5.77
N LEU A 241 -11.92 3.93 6.25
CA LEU A 241 -11.34 5.25 6.04
C LEU A 241 -10.66 5.72 7.33
N ALA A 242 -9.43 6.22 7.19
CA ALA A 242 -8.77 7.03 8.19
C ALA A 242 -8.54 8.45 7.64
N VAL A 243 -8.79 9.48 8.45
CA VAL A 243 -8.57 10.88 8.11
C VAL A 243 -7.48 11.45 9.02
N SER A 244 -6.38 11.88 8.41
CA SER A 244 -5.27 12.58 9.05
C SER A 244 -5.69 14.02 9.39
N LEU A 245 -6.32 14.17 10.57
CA LEU A 245 -6.93 15.42 11.02
C LEU A 245 -5.89 16.34 11.68
N HIS A 246 -5.22 15.83 12.72
CA HIS A 246 -4.06 16.42 13.40
C HIS A 246 -4.23 17.81 14.03
N ALA A 247 -5.43 18.37 14.05
CA ALA A 247 -5.71 19.65 14.69
C ALA A 247 -7.20 19.72 15.07
N PRO A 248 -7.56 20.49 16.09
CA PRO A 248 -8.95 20.67 16.50
C PRO A 248 -9.63 21.89 15.85
N ASN A 249 -8.89 22.71 15.10
CA ASN A 249 -9.36 23.92 14.43
C ASN A 249 -8.47 24.26 13.22
N ASP A 250 -9.00 25.04 12.26
CA ASP A 250 -8.29 25.38 11.02
C ASP A 250 -6.98 26.12 11.28
N ALA A 251 -6.93 27.03 12.26
CA ALA A 251 -5.73 27.83 12.54
C ALA A 251 -4.51 26.98 12.88
N ILE A 252 -4.70 25.89 13.64
CA ILE A 252 -3.62 24.91 13.90
C ILE A 252 -3.41 24.03 12.66
N ARG A 253 -4.49 23.60 12.00
CA ARG A 253 -4.40 22.68 10.88
C ARG A 253 -3.66 23.27 9.68
N ASP A 254 -3.90 24.53 9.33
CA ASP A 254 -3.23 25.25 8.22
C ASP A 254 -1.72 25.28 8.39
N ARG A 255 -1.24 25.38 9.65
CA ARG A 255 0.19 25.36 9.98
C ARG A 255 0.80 23.97 9.84
N LEU A 256 0.02 22.92 10.09
CA LEU A 256 0.50 21.53 10.12
C LEU A 256 0.35 20.82 8.77
N VAL A 257 -0.77 21.08 8.09
CA VAL A 257 -1.24 20.44 6.87
C VAL A 257 -1.65 21.56 5.90
N PRO A 258 -0.68 22.17 5.17
CA PRO A 258 -0.91 23.42 4.42
C PRO A 258 -2.01 23.35 3.35
N VAL A 259 -2.37 22.16 2.87
CA VAL A 259 -3.49 22.00 1.94
C VAL A 259 -4.84 22.36 2.59
N ASN A 260 -4.94 22.41 3.93
CA ASN A 260 -6.14 22.78 4.65
C ASN A 260 -6.62 24.21 4.33
N ASP A 261 -5.71 25.17 4.13
CA ASP A 261 -6.03 26.58 3.85
C ASP A 261 -6.98 26.75 2.65
N LYS A 262 -6.96 25.78 1.72
CA LYS A 262 -7.85 25.75 0.56
C LYS A 262 -9.08 24.88 0.72
N ILE A 263 -9.04 23.89 1.61
CA ILE A 263 -10.08 22.86 1.74
C ILE A 263 -11.04 23.21 2.90
N GLY A 264 -10.49 23.62 4.04
CA GLY A 264 -11.22 23.82 5.30
C GLY A 264 -11.58 22.50 6.00
N MET A 265 -11.57 22.50 7.33
CA MET A 265 -11.93 21.33 8.12
C MET A 265 -13.39 20.91 7.96
N ASP A 266 -14.32 21.86 7.86
CA ASP A 266 -15.76 21.58 7.71
C ASP A 266 -16.05 20.69 6.49
N ALA A 267 -15.44 20.98 5.33
CA ALA A 267 -15.63 20.20 4.11
C ALA A 267 -15.06 18.77 4.24
N ILE A 268 -14.00 18.58 5.03
CA ILE A 268 -13.41 17.27 5.30
C ILE A 268 -14.34 16.45 6.20
N LEU A 269 -14.90 17.06 7.25
CA LEU A 269 -15.80 16.41 8.18
C LEU A 269 -17.14 16.06 7.50
N GLU A 270 -17.69 16.96 6.69
CA GLU A 270 -18.89 16.68 5.90
C GLU A 270 -18.67 15.48 4.95
N ALA A 271 -17.52 15.42 4.27
CA ALA A 271 -17.20 14.28 3.42
C ALA A 271 -16.99 12.98 4.22
N ALA A 272 -16.48 13.06 5.45
CA ALA A 272 -16.35 11.92 6.35
C ALA A 272 -17.72 11.41 6.84
N ASP A 273 -18.66 12.33 7.12
CA ASP A 273 -20.04 11.99 7.44
C ASP A 273 -20.77 11.36 6.24
N ASP A 274 -20.57 11.90 5.03
CA ASP A 274 -21.05 11.30 3.78
C ASP A 274 -20.52 9.88 3.60
N PHE A 275 -19.21 9.68 3.86
CA PHE A 275 -18.61 8.34 3.81
C PHE A 275 -19.29 7.38 4.79
N PHE A 276 -19.55 7.80 6.03
CA PHE A 276 -20.27 6.99 7.00
C PHE A 276 -21.70 6.71 6.55
N ALA A 277 -22.43 7.72 6.06
CA ALA A 277 -23.81 7.59 5.61
C ALA A 277 -23.95 6.60 4.43
N ILE A 278 -23.01 6.63 3.47
CA ILE A 278 -23.02 5.74 2.30
C ILE A 278 -22.60 4.32 2.67
N THR A 279 -21.55 4.16 3.49
CA THR A 279 -20.88 2.86 3.68
C THR A 279 -21.30 2.15 4.98
N GLY A 280 -21.87 2.88 5.94
CA GLY A 280 -22.11 2.43 7.32
C GLY A 280 -20.82 2.18 8.11
N ARG A 281 -19.66 2.65 7.62
CA ARG A 281 -18.34 2.40 8.23
C ARG A 281 -17.87 3.63 9.00
N ARG A 282 -17.55 3.44 10.28
CA ARG A 282 -16.95 4.48 11.12
C ARG A 282 -15.64 4.97 10.50
N VAL A 283 -15.46 6.29 10.52
CA VAL A 283 -14.21 6.96 10.14
C VAL A 283 -13.28 6.98 11.35
N THR A 284 -12.00 6.68 11.12
CA THR A 284 -10.96 6.84 12.14
C THR A 284 -10.27 8.18 11.94
N TYR A 285 -10.15 9.00 12.98
CA TYR A 285 -9.38 10.24 12.91
C TYR A 285 -7.98 10.03 13.47
N GLU A 286 -6.96 10.31 12.67
CA GLU A 286 -5.56 10.25 13.08
C GLU A 286 -5.12 11.61 13.60
N TYR A 287 -4.45 11.62 14.75
CA TYR A 287 -4.03 12.83 15.42
C TYR A 287 -2.60 12.66 15.96
N VAL A 288 -1.62 13.21 15.23
CA VAL A 288 -0.24 13.24 15.71
C VAL A 288 -0.15 14.23 16.87
N LEU A 289 0.50 13.84 17.97
CA LEU A 289 0.73 14.72 19.11
C LEU A 289 2.08 15.41 18.95
N LEU A 290 2.04 16.73 18.80
CA LEU A 290 3.21 17.60 18.64
C LEU A 290 3.28 18.54 19.84
N SER A 291 4.37 18.40 20.59
CA SER A 291 4.55 19.08 21.89
C SER A 291 4.42 20.59 21.79
N GLY A 292 3.48 21.16 22.54
CA GLY A 292 3.21 22.60 22.59
C GLY A 292 2.57 23.16 21.32
N VAL A 293 2.07 22.29 20.43
CA VAL A 293 1.44 22.70 19.17
C VAL A 293 -0.03 22.30 19.15
N ASN A 294 -0.33 21.02 19.41
CA ASN A 294 -1.68 20.48 19.28
C ASN A 294 -2.03 19.47 20.39
N ASP A 295 -1.25 19.40 21.47
CA ASP A 295 -1.35 18.37 22.53
C ASP A 295 -1.81 18.90 23.91
N GLU A 296 -2.11 20.19 24.04
CA GLU A 296 -2.65 20.78 25.28
C GLU A 296 -4.10 20.34 25.60
N PRO A 297 -4.51 20.33 26.88
CA PRO A 297 -5.87 19.93 27.29
C PRO A 297 -7.00 20.71 26.62
N GLN A 298 -6.77 21.97 26.22
CA GLN A 298 -7.76 22.77 25.49
C GLN A 298 -8.02 22.21 24.08
N HIS A 299 -6.97 21.76 23.37
CA HIS A 299 -7.09 21.16 22.04
C HIS A 299 -7.92 19.87 22.10
N ALA A 300 -7.79 19.08 23.16
CA ALA A 300 -8.61 17.88 23.35
C ALA A 300 -10.10 18.22 23.53
N ARG A 301 -10.44 19.32 24.22
CA ARG A 301 -11.84 19.77 24.37
C ARG A 301 -12.40 20.30 23.06
N GLU A 302 -11.63 21.11 22.34
CA GLU A 302 -12.01 21.59 21.02
C GLU A 302 -12.21 20.43 20.04
N LEU A 303 -11.32 19.44 20.03
CA LEU A 303 -11.46 18.24 19.20
C LEU A 303 -12.72 17.45 19.57
N ALA A 304 -13.02 17.31 20.87
CA ALA A 304 -14.23 16.64 21.32
C ALA A 304 -15.50 17.38 20.87
N HIS A 305 -15.49 18.71 20.87
CA HIS A 305 -16.59 19.52 20.34
C HIS A 305 -16.69 19.46 18.82
N LEU A 306 -15.57 19.46 18.10
CA LEU A 306 -15.52 19.36 16.65
C LEU A 306 -16.10 18.03 16.15
N LEU A 307 -15.84 16.94 16.87
CA LEU A 307 -16.28 15.59 16.53
C LEU A 307 -17.58 15.19 17.25
N GLN A 308 -18.31 16.14 17.85
CA GLN A 308 -19.65 15.90 18.37
C GLN A 308 -20.65 15.85 17.20
N SER A 309 -20.87 14.63 16.71
CA SER A 309 -21.99 14.28 15.81
C SER A 309 -23.26 13.96 16.59
#